data_AF-A0A0C3Q409-F1
#
_entry.id   AF-A0A0C3Q409-F1
#
_cell.length_a   1.000
_cell.length_b   1.000
_cell.length_c   1.000
_cell.angle_alpha   90.00
_cell.angle_beta   90.00
_cell.angle_gamma   90.00
#
_symmetry.space_group_name_H-M   'P 1'
#
loop_
_entity.id
_entity.type
_entity.pdbx_description
1 polymer ?
#
loop_
_entity_poly.entity_id
_entity_poly.type
_entity_poly.pdbx_seq_one_letter_code
_entity_poly.pdbx_strand_id
1 'polypeptide(L)' 'NSLQHKSIALLFSKRSTRIRISAETAAPLLGGRALFLGKEDIQLGVNESANNTAKVIGSM' A
#
# COMPACT_ATOMS: atom_id res chain seq x y z
N ASN A 1 4.03 0.66 20.03
CA ASN A 1 3.59 0.43 18.63
C ASN A 1 3.87 1.66 17.78
N SER A 2 4.77 1.53 16.79
CA SER A 2 5.28 2.64 15.98
C SER A 2 4.33 3.10 14.86
N LEU A 3 3.37 2.25 14.46
CA LEU A 3 2.43 2.53 13.38
C LEU A 3 0.99 2.66 13.88
N GLN A 4 0.78 2.98 15.16
CA GLN A 4 -0.58 3.11 15.71
C GLN A 4 -1.43 4.10 14.92
N HIS A 5 -2.62 3.65 14.52
CA HIS A 5 -3.59 4.42 13.76
C HIS A 5 -3.07 4.93 12.39
N LYS A 6 -1.97 4.37 11.88
CA LYS A 6 -1.45 4.70 10.55
C LYS A 6 -1.92 3.68 9.52
N SER A 7 -2.25 4.17 8.33
CA SER A 7 -2.49 3.32 7.16
C SER A 7 -1.21 3.26 6.31
N ILE A 8 -0.84 2.06 5.87
CA ILE A 8 0.34 1.82 5.04
C ILE A 8 -0.12 1.31 3.68
N ALA A 9 0.10 2.12 2.64
CA ALA A 9 -0.14 1.71 1.26
C ALA A 9 1.04 0.89 0.72
N LEU A 10 0.77 -0.32 0.27
CA LEU A 10 1.74 -1.26 -0.29
C LEU A 10 1.54 -1.37 -1.80
N LEU A 11 2.34 -0.60 -2.54
CA LEU A 11 2.26 -0.52 -4.00
C LEU A 11 3.12 -1.61 -4.67
N PHE A 12 2.50 -2.49 -5.46
CA PHE A 12 3.20 -3.58 -6.15
C PHE A 12 2.93 -3.61 -7.65
N SER A 13 3.98 -3.34 -8.44
CA SER A 13 3.94 -3.47 -9.91
C SER A 13 3.97 -4.94 -10.39
N LYS A 14 4.51 -5.86 -9.57
CA LYS A 14 4.57 -7.30 -9.83
C LYS A 14 4.10 -8.08 -8.61
N ARG A 15 3.33 -9.15 -8.82
CA ARG A 15 2.84 -10.02 -7.75
C ARG A 15 3.99 -10.79 -7.09
N SER A 16 4.04 -10.75 -5.76
CA SER A 16 4.99 -11.53 -4.95
C SER A 16 4.32 -11.99 -3.66
N THR A 17 4.16 -13.31 -3.51
CA THR A 17 3.47 -13.91 -2.37
C THR A 17 4.23 -13.68 -1.07
N ARG A 18 5.55 -13.86 -1.08
CA ARG A 18 6.38 -13.70 0.14
C ARG A 18 6.36 -12.27 0.64
N ILE A 19 6.56 -11.30 -0.25
CA ILE A 19 6.65 -9.88 0.14
C ILE A 19 5.29 -9.36 0.56
N ARG A 20 4.21 -9.76 -0.13
CA ARG A 20 2.84 -9.42 0.27
C ARG A 20 2.55 -9.89 1.69
N ILE A 21 2.72 -11.19 1.95
CA ILE A 21 2.41 -11.76 3.27
C ILE A 21 3.26 -11.09 4.35
N SER A 22 4.56 -10.87 4.14
CA SER A 22 5.41 -10.24 5.15
C SER A 22 5.03 -8.79 5.43
N ALA A 23 4.71 -8.00 4.41
CA ALA A 23 4.37 -6.58 4.59
C ALA A 23 2.96 -6.41 5.18
N GLU A 24 2.01 -7.23 4.73
CA GLU A 24 0.61 -7.19 5.17
C GLU A 24 0.46 -7.66 6.64
N THR A 25 1.30 -8.59 7.10
CA THR A 25 1.35 -9.00 8.51
C THR A 25 2.13 -8.03 9.41
N ALA A 26 3.20 -7.42 8.91
CA ALA A 26 4.02 -6.47 9.68
C ALA A 26 3.25 -5.21 10.11
N ALA A 27 2.37 -4.69 9.25
CA ALA A 27 1.61 -3.47 9.55
C ALA A 27 0.68 -3.61 10.78
N PRO A 28 -0.22 -4.62 10.86
CA PRO A 28 -1.01 -4.90 12.06
C PRO A 28 -0.17 -5.19 13.31
N LEU A 29 0.94 -5.93 13.16
CA LEU A 29 1.85 -6.21 14.29
C LEU A 29 2.41 -4.92 14.92
N LEU A 30 2.61 -3.88 14.12
CA LEU A 30 3.08 -2.57 14.57
C LEU A 30 1.95 -1.61 14.96
N GLY A 31 0.69 -2.07 14.94
CA GLY A 31 -0.52 -1.30 15.29
C GLY A 31 -1.12 -0.48 14.15
N GLY A 32 -0.68 -0.70 12.91
CA GLY A 32 -1.18 -0.03 11.71
C GLY A 32 -2.10 -0.91 10.85
N ARG A 33 -2.58 -0.36 9.74
CA ARG A 33 -3.40 -1.07 8.76
C ARG A 33 -2.71 -1.10 7.40
N ALA A 34 -2.55 -2.28 6.81
CA ALA A 34 -2.04 -2.41 5.44
C ALA A 34 -3.15 -2.21 4.41
N LEU A 35 -2.82 -1.54 3.29
CA LEU A 35 -3.63 -1.42 2.09
C LEU A 35 -2.80 -1.95 0.92
N PHE A 36 -3.19 -3.09 0.34
CA PHE A 36 -2.50 -3.65 -0.80
C PHE A 36 -3.00 -2.99 -2.09
N LEU A 37 -2.08 -2.41 -2.86
CA LEU A 37 -2.36 -1.72 -4.12
C LEU A 37 -1.60 -2.45 -5.23
N GLY A 38 -2.21 -3.50 -5.78
CA GLY A 38 -1.66 -4.23 -6.92
C GLY A 38 -1.88 -3.50 -8.23
N LYS A 39 -1.00 -3.72 -9.22
CA LYS A 39 -1.13 -3.17 -10.58
C LYS A 39 -2.52 -3.37 -11.22
N GLU A 40 -3.21 -4.45 -10.87
CA GLU A 40 -4.53 -4.79 -11.44
C GLU A 40 -5.70 -4.26 -10.61
N ASP A 41 -5.42 -3.77 -9.40
CA ASP A 41 -6.42 -3.27 -8.46
C ASP A 41 -6.57 -1.74 -8.55
N ILE A 42 -5.57 -1.04 -9.09
CA ILE A 42 -5.51 0.42 -9.17
C ILE A 42 -5.34 0.90 -10.62
N GLN A 43 -5.70 2.16 -10.89
CA GLN A 43 -5.64 2.75 -12.23
C GLN A 43 -4.30 3.47 -12.53
N LEU A 44 -3.27 3.18 -11.73
CA LEU A 44 -1.95 3.79 -11.82
C LEU A 44 -1.31 3.52 -13.19
N GLY A 45 -1.03 4.59 -13.94
CA GLY A 45 -0.45 4.52 -15.27
C GLY A 45 -1.45 4.29 -16.40
N VAL A 46 -2.74 4.19 -16.10
CA VAL A 46 -3.82 4.14 -17.10
C VAL A 46 -4.61 5.45 -17.07
N ASN A 47 -5.45 5.63 -16.04
CA ASN A 47 -6.28 6.83 -15.88
C ASN A 47 -5.77 7.74 -14.76
N GLU A 48 -4.80 7.27 -13.96
CA GLU A 48 -4.25 8.05 -12.86
C GLU A 48 -2.72 8.14 -12.97
N SER A 49 -2.20 9.36 -12.84
CA SER A 49 -0.75 9.59 -12.84
C SER A 49 -0.14 9.22 -11.49
N ALA A 50 1.11 8.77 -11.49
CA ALA A 50 1.82 8.44 -10.26
C ALA A 50 1.87 9.61 -9.26
N ASN A 51 1.95 10.84 -9.76
CA ASN A 51 1.91 12.03 -8.91
C ASN A 51 0.56 12.19 -8.20
N ASN A 52 -0.55 11.98 -8.91
CA ASN A 52 -1.89 12.08 -8.32
C ASN A 52 -2.12 10.95 -7.31
N THR A 53 -1.79 9.71 -7.66
CA THR A 53 -1.88 8.57 -6.74
C THR A 53 -1.00 8.80 -5.50
N ALA A 54 0.22 9.33 -5.65
CA ALA A 54 1.10 9.65 -4.53
C ALA A 54 0.53 10.75 -3.62
N LYS A 55 -0.11 11.78 -4.19
CA LYS A 55 -0.80 12.82 -3.40
C LYS A 55 -1.95 12.24 -2.59
N VAL A 56 -2.76 11.37 -3.18
CA VAL A 56 -3.88 10.72 -2.48
C VAL A 56 -3.34 9.85 -1.35
N ILE A 57 -2.37 8.97 -1.63
CA ILE A 57 -1.74 8.12 -0.61
C ILE A 57 -1.08 8.96 0.51
N GLY A 58 -0.40 10.05 0.17
CA GLY A 58 0.27 10.91 1.14
C GLY A 58 -0.67 11.76 1.99
N SER A 59 -1.94 11.91 1.57
CA SER A 59 -2.98 12.59 2.35
C SER A 59 -3.68 11.69 3.39
N MET A 60 -3.40 10.38 3.36
CA MET A 60 -3.93 9.39 4.32
C MET A 60 -3.13 9.38 5.63
#